data_AF-A0A1Y4VXX7-F1
#
_entry.id   AF-A0A1Y4VXX7-F1
#
_cell.length_a   1.000
_cell.length_b   1.000
_cell.length_c   1.000
_cell.angle_alpha   90.00
_cell.angle_beta   90.00
_cell.angle_gamma   90.00
#
_symmetry.space_group_name_H-M   'P 1'
#
loop_
_entity.id
_entity.type
_entity.pdbx_description
1 polymer ?
#
loop_
_entity_poly.entity_id
_entity_poly.type
_entity_poly.pdbx_seq_one_letter_code
_entity_poly.pdbx_strand_id
1 'polypeptide(L)'
;MIMLELCFDINTYHILKILQAENVIDSFHRIIYLYDDLSIGSLNVKNLEERITSLQKLKVNYDFHRMIQNYKDILSQLKNHQQIRIWTSSYAHEKIGFYIICYILCQLKLYDKQIYLCQSAKLHNNKYATMFLTVPDDFVTLMKKAEIIDPSQYIKFAEKLIQENAPLRLKINNQIVSVQIDYFDDMILSYKKQCPNISNQDLCSHILFDYHKQNFALMRDDMILNRIKYLKNNH
;
A
#
# COMPACT_ATOMS: atom_id res chain seq x y z
N MET A 1 6.65 6.83 -26.58
CA MET A 1 6.16 5.50 -26.14
C MET A 1 5.34 5.75 -24.90
N ILE A 2 4.08 5.28 -24.84
CA ILE A 2 3.19 5.64 -23.74
C ILE A 2 3.61 4.85 -22.48
N MET A 3 3.95 5.55 -21.41
CA MET A 3 4.34 4.97 -20.12
C MET A 3 3.13 4.78 -19.20
N LEU A 4 3.13 3.71 -18.43
CA LEU A 4 2.21 3.49 -17.30
C LEU A 4 2.85 4.00 -16.01
N GLU A 5 2.21 4.96 -15.35
CA GLU A 5 2.55 5.43 -14.01
C GLU A 5 1.67 4.70 -12.99
N LEU A 6 2.25 3.74 -12.25
CA LEU A 6 1.55 2.93 -11.26
C LEU A 6 1.94 3.34 -9.84
N CYS A 7 0.96 3.64 -9.01
CA CYS A 7 1.16 4.00 -7.60
C CYS A 7 0.20 3.24 -6.67
N PHE A 8 0.42 3.37 -5.36
CA PHE A 8 -0.32 2.60 -4.34
C PHE A 8 -1.00 3.49 -3.30
N ASP A 9 -0.90 4.82 -3.46
CA ASP A 9 -1.48 5.81 -2.57
C ASP A 9 -2.20 6.90 -3.40
N ILE A 10 -3.32 7.38 -2.88
CA ILE A 10 -4.19 8.34 -3.57
C ILE A 10 -3.55 9.72 -3.69
N ASN A 11 -2.72 10.14 -2.74
CA ASN A 11 -2.03 11.42 -2.81
C ASN A 11 -0.96 11.39 -3.90
N THR A 12 -0.22 10.27 -3.99
CA THR A 12 0.72 10.01 -5.09
C THR A 12 0.00 10.11 -6.45
N TYR A 13 -1.17 9.48 -6.57
CA TYR A 13 -1.99 9.58 -7.78
C TYR A 13 -2.34 11.03 -8.14
N HIS A 14 -2.79 11.81 -7.15
CA HIS A 14 -3.17 13.21 -7.37
C HIS A 14 -1.98 14.09 -7.75
N ILE A 15 -0.82 13.90 -7.13
CA ILE A 15 0.40 14.65 -7.49
C ILE A 15 0.84 14.31 -8.91
N LEU A 16 0.83 13.03 -9.30
CA LEU A 16 1.12 12.64 -10.69
C LEU A 16 0.14 13.28 -11.68
N LYS A 17 -1.14 13.40 -11.31
CA LYS A 17 -2.14 14.09 -12.14
C LYS A 17 -1.88 15.59 -12.26
N ILE A 18 -1.41 16.25 -11.21
CA ILE A 18 -0.98 17.66 -11.24
C ILE A 18 0.22 17.80 -12.17
N LEU A 19 1.25 16.98 -12.01
CA LEU A 19 2.44 16.99 -12.86
C LEU A 19 2.12 16.73 -14.34
N GLN A 20 1.13 15.88 -14.62
CA GLN A 20 0.62 15.65 -15.97
C GLN A 20 -0.10 16.88 -16.53
N ALA A 21 -0.92 17.57 -15.73
CA ALA A 21 -1.61 18.80 -16.13
C ALA A 21 -0.64 19.96 -16.37
N GLU A 22 0.49 19.98 -15.65
CA GLU A 22 1.56 20.98 -15.78
C GLU A 22 2.59 20.62 -16.88
N ASN A 23 2.37 19.54 -17.64
CA ASN A 23 3.26 19.04 -18.69
C ASN A 23 4.67 18.64 -18.20
N VAL A 24 4.83 18.36 -16.91
CA VAL A 24 6.06 17.79 -16.35
C VAL A 24 6.15 16.29 -16.65
N ILE A 25 5.00 15.61 -16.60
CA ILE A 25 4.82 14.25 -17.12
C ILE A 25 4.04 14.35 -18.44
N ASP A 26 4.42 13.55 -19.43
CA ASP A 26 3.74 13.53 -20.72
C ASP A 26 2.23 13.22 -20.55
N SER A 27 1.40 14.03 -21.19
CA SER A 27 -0.07 13.93 -21.15
C SER A 27 -0.59 12.59 -21.67
N PHE A 28 0.18 11.89 -22.50
CA PHE A 28 -0.17 10.56 -22.97
C PHE A 28 0.06 9.46 -21.92
N HIS A 29 0.83 9.71 -20.85
CA HIS A 29 1.07 8.71 -19.81
C HIS A 29 -0.24 8.28 -19.13
N ARG A 30 -0.42 6.97 -18.98
CA ARG A 30 -1.55 6.44 -18.22
C ARG A 30 -1.16 6.41 -16.75
N ILE A 31 -1.89 7.15 -15.91
CA ILE A 31 -1.70 7.11 -14.46
C ILE A 31 -2.79 6.25 -13.83
N ILE A 32 -2.40 5.26 -13.04
CA ILE A 32 -3.28 4.38 -12.30
C ILE A 32 -2.77 4.18 -10.87
N TYR A 33 -3.69 4.02 -9.93
CA TYR A 33 -3.36 3.68 -8.56
C TYR A 33 -4.07 2.38 -8.16
N LEU A 34 -3.40 1.55 -7.36
CA LEU A 34 -4.03 0.39 -6.74
C LEU A 34 -4.96 0.88 -5.62
N TYR A 35 -6.26 0.65 -5.78
CA TYR A 35 -7.28 1.05 -4.82
C TYR A 35 -7.28 0.17 -3.55
N ASP A 36 -6.79 -1.06 -3.65
CA ASP A 36 -6.73 -2.02 -2.56
C ASP A 36 -5.53 -1.79 -1.62
N ASP A 37 -5.77 -1.93 -0.31
CA ASP A 37 -4.73 -1.94 0.72
C ASP A 37 -4.38 -3.40 1.06
N LEU A 38 -3.34 -3.88 0.39
CA LEU A 38 -2.83 -5.24 0.53
C LEU A 38 -2.17 -5.53 1.89
N SER A 39 -2.10 -4.54 2.79
CA SER A 39 -1.61 -4.76 4.15
C SER A 39 -2.65 -5.40 5.07
N ILE A 40 -3.94 -5.39 4.71
CA ILE A 40 -5.05 -5.90 5.54
C ILE A 40 -5.77 -7.01 4.78
N GLY A 41 -6.17 -8.11 5.43
CA GLY A 41 -6.92 -9.23 4.87
C GLY A 41 -6.07 -10.26 4.11
N SER A 42 -6.75 -11.22 3.45
CA SER A 42 -6.10 -12.29 2.66
C SER A 42 -5.38 -11.68 1.45
N LEU A 43 -4.19 -12.20 1.13
CA LEU A 43 -3.43 -11.93 -0.08
C LEU A 43 -3.61 -13.04 -1.11
N ASN A 44 -4.86 -13.36 -1.46
CA ASN A 44 -5.12 -14.20 -2.62
C ASN A 44 -5.35 -13.36 -3.88
N VAL A 45 -4.27 -13.08 -4.61
CA VAL A 45 -4.31 -12.32 -5.87
C VAL A 45 -4.96 -13.07 -7.03
N LYS A 46 -5.15 -14.40 -6.90
CA LYS A 46 -5.80 -15.23 -7.92
C LYS A 46 -7.31 -15.29 -7.72
N ASN A 47 -7.79 -15.05 -6.49
CA ASN A 47 -9.19 -15.11 -6.13
C ASN A 47 -9.64 -13.84 -5.40
N LEU A 48 -10.19 -12.89 -6.16
CA LEU A 48 -10.75 -11.66 -5.62
C LEU A 48 -11.95 -11.89 -4.70
N GLU A 49 -12.68 -13.00 -4.84
CA GLU A 49 -13.81 -13.31 -3.96
C GLU A 49 -13.34 -13.63 -2.53
N GLU A 50 -12.27 -14.42 -2.40
CA GLU A 50 -11.65 -14.70 -1.10
C GLU A 50 -11.12 -13.40 -0.47
N ARG A 51 -10.47 -12.56 -1.27
CA ARG A 51 -10.00 -11.23 -0.87
C ARG A 51 -11.15 -10.39 -0.30
N ILE A 52 -12.24 -10.24 -1.05
CA ILE A 52 -13.43 -9.48 -0.65
C ILE A 52 -14.02 -10.06 0.64
N THR A 53 -14.21 -11.38 0.70
CA THR A 53 -14.74 -12.06 1.89
C THR A 53 -13.89 -11.78 3.13
N SER A 54 -12.57 -11.80 2.99
CA SER A 54 -11.65 -11.50 4.10
C SER A 54 -11.77 -10.05 4.59
N LEU A 55 -11.88 -9.08 3.68
CA LEU A 55 -12.05 -7.66 4.01
C LEU A 55 -13.41 -7.39 4.66
N GLN A 56 -14.47 -8.05 4.19
CA GLN A 56 -15.81 -7.98 4.78
C GLN A 56 -15.82 -8.53 6.21
N LYS A 57 -15.14 -9.64 6.48
CA LYS A 57 -14.99 -10.19 7.86
C LYS A 57 -14.29 -9.21 8.79
N LEU A 58 -13.31 -8.47 8.28
CA LEU A 58 -12.59 -7.41 9.01
C LEU A 58 -13.38 -6.09 9.08
N LYS A 59 -14.57 -6.04 8.45
CA LYS A 59 -15.47 -4.87 8.40
C LYS A 59 -14.80 -3.62 7.83
N VAL A 60 -13.80 -3.79 6.96
CA VAL A 60 -13.08 -2.68 6.32
C VAL A 60 -14.02 -2.00 5.33
N ASN A 61 -14.05 -0.67 5.34
CA ASN A 61 -14.94 0.10 4.47
C ASN A 61 -14.33 0.22 3.07
N TYR A 62 -14.88 -0.52 2.11
CA TYR A 62 -14.43 -0.57 0.73
C TYR A 62 -15.61 -0.51 -0.26
N ASP A 63 -15.42 0.25 -1.34
CA ASP A 63 -16.21 0.05 -2.56
C ASP A 63 -15.64 -1.16 -3.32
N PHE A 64 -16.19 -2.34 -3.04
CA PHE A 64 -15.73 -3.58 -3.65
C PHE A 64 -15.97 -3.63 -5.16
N HIS A 65 -17.01 -2.96 -5.67
CA HIS A 65 -17.23 -2.88 -7.11
C HIS A 65 -16.11 -2.08 -7.78
N ARG A 66 -15.77 -0.91 -7.23
CA ARG A 66 -14.62 -0.11 -7.69
C ARG A 66 -13.31 -0.88 -7.58
N MET A 67 -13.11 -1.62 -6.50
CA MET A 67 -11.92 -2.45 -6.31
C MET A 67 -11.77 -3.48 -7.44
N ILE A 68 -12.83 -4.23 -7.76
CA ILE A 68 -12.83 -5.22 -8.85
C ILE A 68 -12.49 -4.56 -10.19
N GLN A 69 -13.11 -3.40 -10.50
CA GLN A 69 -12.82 -2.70 -11.74
C GLN A 69 -11.38 -2.19 -11.80
N ASN A 70 -10.84 -1.72 -10.67
CA ASN A 70 -9.45 -1.27 -10.57
C ASN A 70 -8.45 -2.40 -10.83
N TYR A 71 -8.69 -3.60 -10.28
CA TYR A 71 -7.87 -4.78 -10.60
C TYR A 71 -7.91 -5.13 -12.09
N LYS A 72 -9.09 -5.09 -12.72
CA LYS A 72 -9.23 -5.33 -14.17
C LYS A 72 -8.46 -4.29 -14.99
N ASP A 73 -8.58 -3.01 -14.63
CA ASP A 73 -7.85 -1.93 -15.30
C ASP A 73 -6.34 -2.13 -15.15
N ILE A 74 -5.83 -2.36 -13.93
CA ILE A 74 -4.39 -2.62 -13.68
C ILE A 74 -3.90 -3.78 -14.55
N LEU A 75 -4.58 -4.93 -14.54
CA LEU A 75 -4.16 -6.08 -15.35
C LEU A 75 -4.16 -5.79 -16.86
N SER A 76 -5.12 -5.00 -17.34
CA SER A 76 -5.15 -4.53 -18.73
C SER A 76 -3.98 -3.59 -19.03
N GLN A 77 -3.76 -2.58 -18.19
CA GLN A 77 -2.70 -1.60 -18.38
C GLN A 77 -1.31 -2.23 -18.35
N LEU A 78 -1.07 -3.15 -17.41
CA LEU A 78 0.19 -3.89 -17.32
C LEU A 78 0.49 -4.63 -18.63
N LYS A 79 -0.50 -5.28 -19.24
CA LYS A 79 -0.32 -5.99 -20.53
C LYS A 79 -0.01 -5.03 -21.68
N ASN A 80 -0.73 -3.91 -21.74
CA ASN A 80 -0.73 -3.01 -22.90
C ASN A 80 0.44 -2.00 -22.92
N HIS A 81 1.12 -1.78 -21.80
CA HIS A 81 2.22 -0.81 -21.72
C HIS A 81 3.59 -1.50 -21.71
N GLN A 82 4.52 -1.00 -22.54
CA GLN A 82 5.89 -1.52 -22.61
C GLN A 82 6.81 -0.93 -21.55
N GLN A 83 6.56 0.31 -21.14
CA GLN A 83 7.28 0.98 -20.07
C GLN A 83 6.34 1.21 -18.89
N ILE A 84 6.76 0.81 -17.70
CA ILE A 84 6.00 0.96 -16.46
C ILE A 84 6.90 1.63 -15.44
N ARG A 85 6.46 2.77 -14.89
CA ARG A 85 7.08 3.40 -13.74
C ARG A 85 6.24 3.15 -12.51
N ILE A 86 6.85 2.52 -11.51
CA ILE A 86 6.23 2.20 -10.24
C ILE A 86 6.69 3.20 -9.18
N TRP A 87 5.74 3.82 -8.52
CA TRP A 87 5.94 4.78 -7.45
C TRP A 87 5.62 4.11 -6.11
N THR A 88 6.59 4.09 -5.20
CA THR A 88 6.43 3.42 -3.90
C THR A 88 7.17 4.14 -2.78
N SER A 89 6.69 3.97 -1.56
CA SER A 89 7.28 4.53 -0.35
C SER A 89 7.77 3.49 0.63
N SER A 90 8.13 3.95 1.83
CA SER A 90 8.46 3.07 2.94
C SER A 90 7.24 2.47 3.64
N TYR A 91 6.01 2.88 3.28
CA TYR A 91 4.77 2.38 3.88
C TYR A 91 4.46 0.92 3.50
N ALA A 92 3.80 0.22 4.43
CA ALA A 92 3.54 -1.22 4.29
C ALA A 92 2.69 -1.53 3.06
N HIS A 93 1.54 -0.87 2.91
CA HIS A 93 0.62 -1.10 1.79
C HIS A 93 1.29 -0.84 0.43
N GLU A 94 2.12 0.20 0.30
CA GLU A 94 2.82 0.50 -0.96
C GLU A 94 3.92 -0.51 -1.27
N LYS A 95 4.71 -0.95 -0.28
CA LYS A 95 5.73 -1.98 -0.47
C LYS A 95 5.12 -3.33 -0.83
N ILE A 96 4.03 -3.69 -0.17
CA ILE A 96 3.31 -4.95 -0.46
C ILE A 96 2.70 -4.87 -1.86
N GLY A 97 2.06 -3.74 -2.21
CA GLY A 97 1.58 -3.45 -3.55
C GLY A 97 2.66 -3.65 -4.61
N PHE A 98 3.84 -3.06 -4.39
CA PHE A 98 4.99 -3.23 -5.27
C PHE A 98 5.40 -4.70 -5.44
N TYR A 99 5.59 -5.44 -4.34
CA TYR A 99 5.96 -6.86 -4.42
C TYR A 99 4.92 -7.69 -5.18
N ILE A 100 3.64 -7.43 -4.93
CA ILE A 100 2.53 -8.14 -5.57
C ILE A 100 2.46 -7.82 -7.07
N ILE A 101 2.73 -6.58 -7.47
CA ILE A 101 2.82 -6.22 -8.89
C ILE A 101 4.00 -6.92 -9.57
N CYS A 102 5.18 -6.98 -8.92
CA CYS A 102 6.31 -7.75 -9.44
C CYS A 102 5.94 -9.23 -9.61
N TYR A 103 5.26 -9.82 -8.62
CA TYR A 103 4.77 -11.18 -8.72
C TYR A 103 3.80 -11.37 -9.89
N ILE A 104 2.82 -10.48 -10.07
CA ILE A 104 1.88 -10.53 -11.20
C ILE A 104 2.60 -10.42 -12.55
N LEU A 105 3.56 -9.50 -12.69
CA LEU A 105 4.37 -9.35 -13.91
C LEU A 105 5.07 -10.67 -14.28
N CYS A 106 5.70 -11.33 -13.30
CA CYS A 106 6.36 -12.63 -13.51
C CYS A 106 5.35 -13.75 -13.83
N GLN A 107 4.23 -13.84 -13.11
CA GLN A 107 3.21 -14.86 -13.36
C GLN A 107 2.59 -14.73 -14.76
N LEU A 108 2.41 -13.50 -15.25
CA LEU A 108 1.93 -13.22 -16.60
C LEU A 108 3.02 -13.31 -17.68
N LYS A 109 4.27 -13.65 -17.31
CA LYS A 109 5.44 -13.75 -18.19
C LYS A 109 5.70 -12.47 -18.99
N LEU A 110 5.47 -11.31 -18.38
CA LEU A 110 5.62 -9.98 -19.00
C LEU A 110 7.07 -9.48 -18.88
N TYR A 111 8.03 -10.30 -19.34
CA TYR A 111 9.47 -10.08 -19.17
C TYR A 111 10.06 -9.06 -20.15
N ASP A 112 9.34 -8.72 -21.21
CA ASP A 112 9.73 -7.74 -22.23
C ASP A 112 9.59 -6.29 -21.75
N LYS A 113 8.94 -6.08 -20.62
CA LYS A 113 8.61 -4.75 -20.10
C LYS A 113 9.79 -4.10 -19.40
N GLN A 114 9.97 -2.81 -19.65
CA GLN A 114 10.94 -1.99 -18.94
C GLN A 114 10.29 -1.39 -17.70
N ILE A 115 10.76 -1.79 -16.53
CA ILE A 115 10.21 -1.38 -15.24
C ILE A 115 11.14 -0.37 -14.58
N TYR A 116 10.63 0.84 -14.37
CA TYR A 116 11.29 1.92 -13.63
C TYR A 116 10.73 1.97 -12.21
N LEU A 117 11.59 2.06 -11.21
CA LEU A 117 11.21 2.12 -9.81
C LEU A 117 11.61 3.47 -9.19
N CYS A 118 10.60 4.24 -8.80
CA CYS A 118 10.73 5.49 -8.07
C CYS A 118 10.39 5.25 -6.59
N GLN A 119 11.41 5.28 -5.73
CA GLN A 119 11.26 5.07 -4.29
C GLN A 119 11.51 6.35 -3.52
N SER A 120 10.56 6.80 -2.70
CA SER A 120 10.76 8.00 -1.85
C SER A 120 11.98 7.90 -0.95
N ALA A 121 12.40 6.70 -0.54
CA ALA A 121 13.61 6.51 0.27
C ALA A 121 14.91 7.09 -0.36
N LYS A 122 14.91 7.32 -1.68
CA LYS A 122 16.03 7.94 -2.41
C LYS A 122 16.02 9.47 -2.39
N LEU A 123 14.93 10.09 -1.91
CA LEU A 123 14.90 11.51 -1.62
C LEU A 123 15.73 11.76 -0.38
N HIS A 124 16.76 12.60 -0.54
CA HIS A 124 17.68 13.01 0.52
C HIS A 124 18.31 11.85 1.32
N ASN A 125 18.40 10.64 0.74
CA ASN A 125 18.83 9.40 1.42
C ASN A 125 18.07 9.13 2.73
N ASN A 126 16.79 9.53 2.80
CA ASN A 126 15.99 9.41 4.00
C ASN A 126 15.07 8.18 3.91
N LYS A 127 15.38 7.14 4.70
CA LYS A 127 14.55 5.92 4.81
C LYS A 127 13.15 6.16 5.41
N TYR A 128 12.94 7.35 5.96
CA TYR A 128 11.68 7.88 6.47
C TYR A 128 11.07 8.92 5.51
N ALA A 129 11.53 9.04 4.26
CA ALA A 129 10.78 9.78 3.27
C ALA A 129 9.50 9.00 2.91
N THR A 130 8.39 9.72 2.72
CA THR A 130 7.10 9.16 2.33
C THR A 130 6.63 9.90 1.09
N MET A 131 5.93 9.22 0.18
CA MET A 131 5.33 9.88 -0.99
C MET A 131 4.19 10.85 -0.60
N PHE A 132 3.72 10.76 0.64
CA PHE A 132 2.70 11.64 1.21
C PHE A 132 3.20 13.05 1.49
N LEU A 133 4.49 13.22 1.79
CA LEU A 133 5.10 14.50 2.19
C LEU A 133 5.92 15.15 1.08
N THR A 134 5.91 14.56 -0.12
CA THR A 134 6.71 15.03 -1.25
C THR A 134 6.00 16.11 -2.03
N VAL A 135 6.69 17.22 -2.27
CA VAL A 135 6.22 18.29 -3.17
C VAL A 135 6.41 17.85 -4.64
N PRO A 136 5.72 18.48 -5.61
CA PRO A 136 5.88 18.15 -7.04
C PRO A 136 7.35 18.05 -7.50
N ASP A 137 8.25 18.91 -7.02
CA ASP A 137 9.68 18.89 -7.35
C ASP A 137 10.40 17.61 -6.89
N ASP A 138 9.95 16.99 -5.80
CA ASP A 138 10.51 15.73 -5.32
C ASP A 138 10.21 14.59 -6.30
N PHE A 139 9.03 14.60 -6.93
CA PHE A 139 8.70 13.61 -7.96
C PHE A 139 9.60 13.77 -9.18
N VAL A 140 9.90 15.00 -9.60
CA VAL A 140 10.88 15.27 -10.67
C VAL A 140 12.25 14.71 -10.30
N THR A 141 12.67 14.91 -9.05
CA THR A 141 13.92 14.36 -8.54
C THR A 141 13.91 12.82 -8.52
N LEU A 142 12.78 12.21 -8.13
CA LEU A 142 12.60 10.77 -8.12
C LEU A 142 12.62 10.16 -9.52
N MET A 143 12.05 10.84 -10.52
CA MET A 143 12.13 10.38 -11.93
C MET A 143 13.58 10.31 -12.40
N LYS A 144 14.41 11.30 -12.03
CA LYS A 144 15.85 11.30 -12.35
C LYS A 144 16.63 10.20 -11.62
N LYS A 145 16.12 9.75 -10.47
CA LYS A 145 16.71 8.67 -9.63
C LYS A 145 16.02 7.32 -9.82
N ALA A 146 15.18 7.19 -10.85
CA ALA A 146 14.47 5.96 -11.14
C ALA A 146 15.46 4.84 -11.46
N GLU A 147 15.27 3.69 -10.83
CA GLU A 147 16.05 2.49 -11.14
C GLU A 147 15.32 1.64 -12.17
N ILE A 148 16.05 1.13 -13.16
CA ILE A 148 15.53 0.03 -13.97
C ILE A 148 15.71 -1.24 -13.15
N ILE A 149 14.63 -1.98 -12.94
CA ILE A 149 14.63 -3.19 -12.12
C ILE A 149 14.17 -4.41 -12.90
N ASP A 150 14.63 -5.58 -12.46
CA ASP A 150 14.05 -6.86 -12.83
C ASP A 150 13.02 -7.28 -11.76
N PRO A 151 11.72 -7.41 -12.10
CA PRO A 151 10.69 -7.88 -11.17
C PRO A 151 11.02 -9.21 -10.49
N SER A 152 11.79 -10.10 -11.14
CA SER A 152 12.15 -11.41 -10.60
C SER A 152 12.91 -11.32 -9.27
N GLN A 153 13.64 -10.22 -9.04
CA GLN A 153 14.40 -9.99 -7.81
C GLN A 153 13.50 -9.83 -6.57
N TYR A 154 12.23 -9.49 -6.77
CA TYR A 154 11.30 -9.14 -5.71
C TYR A 154 10.23 -10.19 -5.44
N ILE A 155 10.09 -11.22 -6.30
CA ILE A 155 8.99 -12.20 -6.20
C ILE A 155 9.01 -12.97 -4.87
N LYS A 156 10.20 -13.28 -4.34
CA LYS A 156 10.35 -14.00 -3.07
C LYS A 156 9.68 -13.29 -1.89
N PHE A 157 9.61 -11.95 -1.94
CA PHE A 157 8.94 -11.17 -0.90
C PHE A 157 7.41 -11.31 -1.02
N ALA A 158 6.88 -11.30 -2.24
CA ALA A 158 5.46 -11.54 -2.48
C ALA A 158 5.06 -12.98 -2.11
N GLU A 159 5.84 -13.97 -2.55
CA GLU A 159 5.59 -15.39 -2.27
C GLU A 159 5.54 -15.67 -0.77
N LYS A 160 6.49 -15.11 0.00
CA LYS A 160 6.47 -15.18 1.46
C LYS A 160 5.17 -14.62 2.04
N LEU A 161 4.75 -13.43 1.64
CA LEU A 161 3.54 -12.78 2.18
C LEU A 161 2.23 -13.49 1.77
N ILE A 162 2.22 -14.08 0.58
CA ILE A 162 1.12 -14.92 0.08
C ILE A 162 1.07 -16.24 0.86
N GLN A 163 2.22 -16.87 1.13
CA GLN A 163 2.30 -18.10 1.91
C GLN A 163 1.88 -17.89 3.37
N GLU A 164 2.36 -16.81 4.00
CA GLU A 164 1.99 -16.46 5.38
C GLU A 164 0.49 -16.14 5.50
N ASN A 165 -0.09 -15.53 4.46
CA ASN A 165 -1.49 -15.13 4.34
C ASN A 165 -2.14 -14.52 5.60
N ALA A 166 -1.37 -13.80 6.41
CA ALA A 166 -1.86 -13.24 7.66
C ALA A 166 -2.95 -12.17 7.42
N PRO A 167 -3.86 -11.96 8.39
CA PRO A 167 -4.91 -10.95 8.27
C PRO A 167 -4.38 -9.51 8.32
N LEU A 168 -3.16 -9.30 8.80
CA LEU A 168 -2.54 -7.98 8.89
C LEU A 168 -1.05 -8.06 8.59
N ARG A 169 -0.52 -7.03 7.92
CA ARG A 169 0.90 -6.89 7.57
C ARG A 169 1.36 -5.50 7.92
N LEU A 170 2.27 -5.40 8.88
CA LEU A 170 2.74 -4.13 9.42
C LEU A 170 4.17 -3.85 9.01
N LYS A 171 4.54 -2.58 9.00
CA LYS A 171 5.95 -2.18 8.96
C LYS A 171 6.44 -2.15 10.40
N ILE A 172 7.38 -3.03 10.75
CA ILE A 172 8.01 -3.07 12.06
C ILE A 172 9.52 -3.11 11.84
N ASN A 173 10.26 -2.20 12.49
CA ASN A 173 11.72 -2.10 12.31
C ASN A 173 12.16 -2.06 10.83
N ASN A 174 11.43 -1.32 10.00
CA ASN A 174 11.64 -1.18 8.55
C ASN A 174 11.44 -2.47 7.71
N GLN A 175 10.88 -3.53 8.30
CA GLN A 175 10.51 -4.76 7.62
C GLN A 175 8.99 -4.93 7.57
N ILE A 176 8.50 -5.63 6.56
CA ILE A 176 7.10 -6.04 6.50
C ILE A 176 6.94 -7.34 7.28
N VAL A 177 6.07 -7.32 8.28
CA VAL A 177 5.83 -8.44 9.20
C VAL A 177 4.36 -8.81 9.15
N SER A 178 4.08 -10.09 8.92
CA SER A 178 2.75 -10.69 9.01
C SER A 178 2.35 -10.90 10.47
N VAL A 179 1.20 -10.37 10.88
CA VAL A 179 0.71 -10.41 12.26
C VAL A 179 -0.78 -10.77 12.30
N GLN A 180 -1.24 -11.21 13.46
CA GLN A 180 -2.65 -11.51 13.70
C GLN A 180 -3.46 -10.22 13.93
N ILE A 181 -4.79 -10.33 13.80
CA ILE A 181 -5.70 -9.18 13.88
C ILE A 181 -5.78 -8.56 15.29
N ASP A 182 -5.38 -9.33 16.30
CA ASP A 182 -5.33 -8.95 17.72
C ASP A 182 -4.02 -8.25 18.12
N TYR A 183 -3.11 -7.98 17.18
CA TYR A 183 -1.80 -7.36 17.44
C TYR A 183 -1.89 -6.07 18.29
N PHE A 184 -2.95 -5.28 18.13
CA PHE A 184 -3.13 -4.02 18.84
C PHE A 184 -3.96 -4.14 20.13
N ASP A 185 -4.42 -5.34 20.51
CA ASP A 185 -5.37 -5.51 21.61
C ASP A 185 -4.81 -5.10 22.96
N ASP A 186 -3.62 -5.56 23.30
CA ASP A 186 -2.97 -5.21 24.57
C ASP A 186 -2.80 -3.69 24.70
N MET A 187 -2.45 -3.02 23.60
CA MET A 187 -2.32 -1.57 23.56
C MET A 187 -3.67 -0.87 23.69
N ILE A 188 -4.72 -1.36 23.00
CA ILE A 188 -6.09 -0.87 23.13
C ILE A 188 -6.58 -0.99 24.59
N LEU A 189 -6.39 -2.16 25.20
CA LEU A 189 -6.83 -2.46 26.56
C LEU A 189 -6.05 -1.63 27.59
N SER A 190 -4.74 -1.46 27.39
CA SER A 190 -3.90 -0.61 28.22
C SER A 190 -4.37 0.84 28.23
N TYR A 191 -4.63 1.43 27.05
CA TYR A 191 -5.14 2.79 26.94
C TYR A 191 -6.52 2.95 27.58
N LYS A 192 -7.44 1.99 27.39
CA LYS A 192 -8.75 2.03 28.05
C LYS A 192 -8.63 1.95 29.57
N LYS A 193 -7.68 1.18 30.10
CA LYS A 193 -7.44 1.10 31.56
C LYS A 193 -6.92 2.43 32.12
N GLN A 194 -6.02 3.09 31.39
CA GLN A 194 -5.43 4.37 31.80
C GLN A 194 -6.40 5.54 31.64
N CYS A 195 -7.23 5.51 30.59
CA CYS A 195 -8.20 6.54 30.25
C CYS A 195 -9.60 5.93 30.02
N PRO A 196 -10.35 5.56 31.08
CA PRO A 196 -11.62 4.83 30.94
C PRO A 196 -12.71 5.52 30.11
N ASN A 197 -12.68 6.85 30.05
CA ASN A 197 -13.66 7.68 29.35
C ASN A 197 -13.21 8.13 27.95
N ILE A 198 -12.09 7.60 27.44
CA ILE A 198 -11.58 7.96 26.12
C ILE A 198 -12.58 7.57 25.03
N SER A 199 -12.82 8.46 24.05
CA SER A 199 -13.66 8.13 22.91
C SER A 199 -12.97 7.08 22.02
N ASN A 200 -13.75 6.32 21.24
CA ASN A 200 -13.16 5.35 20.31
C ASN A 200 -12.28 6.03 19.25
N GLN A 201 -12.65 7.24 18.83
CA GLN A 201 -11.93 8.04 17.84
C GLN A 201 -10.59 8.53 18.39
N ASP A 202 -10.58 9.08 19.61
CA ASP A 202 -9.35 9.54 20.25
C ASP A 202 -8.42 8.35 20.51
N LEU A 203 -8.96 7.25 21.04
CA LEU A 203 -8.21 6.02 21.25
C LEU A 203 -7.57 5.48 19.96
N CYS A 204 -8.34 5.43 18.88
CA CYS A 204 -7.82 5.06 17.56
C CYS A 204 -6.67 5.99 17.14
N SER A 205 -6.84 7.30 17.32
CA SER A 205 -5.83 8.30 16.97
C SER A 205 -4.55 8.13 17.78
N HIS A 206 -4.64 7.84 19.09
CA HIS A 206 -3.48 7.55 19.93
C HIS A 206 -2.74 6.28 19.47
N ILE A 207 -3.47 5.22 19.16
CA ILE A 207 -2.89 3.95 18.67
C ILE A 207 -2.15 4.15 17.35
N LEU A 208 -2.78 4.85 16.40
CA LEU A 208 -2.17 5.13 15.10
C LEU A 208 -0.97 6.05 15.25
N PHE A 209 -1.03 7.05 16.13
CA PHE A 209 0.07 7.96 16.41
C PHE A 209 1.28 7.22 17.00
N ASP A 210 1.05 6.34 17.98
CA ASP A 210 2.13 5.56 18.58
C ASP A 210 2.75 4.58 17.59
N TYR A 211 1.91 3.90 16.79
CA TYR A 211 2.39 3.04 15.73
C TYR A 211 3.23 3.82 14.71
N HIS A 212 2.77 5.01 14.32
CA HIS A 212 3.51 5.90 13.42
C HIS A 212 4.82 6.36 14.04
N LYS A 213 4.83 6.80 15.31
CA LYS A 213 6.02 7.27 16.01
C LYS A 213 7.09 6.19 16.10
N GLN A 214 6.70 4.95 16.36
CA GLN A 214 7.62 3.83 16.53
C GLN A 214 8.14 3.29 15.19
N ASN A 215 7.28 3.20 14.19
CA ASN A 215 7.57 2.46 12.96
C ASN A 215 7.70 3.33 11.72
N PHE A 216 7.35 4.61 11.84
CA PHE A 216 7.24 5.56 10.76
C PHE A 216 6.42 4.96 9.61
N ALA A 217 5.17 4.65 9.95
CA ALA A 217 4.24 3.89 9.14
C ALA A 217 2.82 4.45 9.29
N LEU A 218 1.98 4.19 8.30
CA LEU A 218 0.55 4.47 8.34
C LEU A 218 -0.22 3.17 8.20
N MET A 219 -1.45 3.21 8.68
CA MET A 219 -2.41 2.11 8.63
C MET A 219 -3.81 2.71 8.63
N ARG A 220 -4.77 1.97 8.08
CA ARG A 220 -6.17 2.41 8.06
C ARG A 220 -6.77 2.49 9.47
N ASP A 221 -7.53 3.54 9.70
CA ASP A 221 -8.22 3.84 10.94
C ASP A 221 -9.43 2.93 11.19
N ASP A 222 -10.17 2.59 10.14
CA ASP A 222 -11.34 1.71 10.22
C ASP A 222 -10.99 0.34 10.80
N MET A 223 -9.82 -0.21 10.49
CA MET A 223 -9.32 -1.46 11.05
C MET A 223 -9.16 -1.35 12.58
N ILE A 224 -8.50 -0.30 13.10
CA ILE A 224 -8.35 -0.08 14.54
C ILE A 224 -9.71 0.18 15.21
N LEU A 225 -10.54 1.04 14.62
CA LEU A 225 -11.88 1.35 15.14
C LEU A 225 -12.74 0.09 15.25
N ASN A 226 -12.67 -0.80 14.28
CA ASN A 226 -13.39 -2.07 14.30
C ASN A 226 -12.87 -2.98 15.42
N ARG A 227 -11.54 -3.02 15.64
CA ARG A 227 -10.96 -3.81 16.75
C ARG A 227 -11.35 -3.24 18.13
N ILE A 228 -11.34 -1.91 18.30
CA ILE A 228 -11.79 -1.24 19.53
C ILE A 228 -13.25 -1.59 19.85
N LYS A 229 -14.13 -1.59 18.84
CA LYS A 229 -15.55 -1.96 18.97
C LYS A 229 -15.70 -3.44 19.29
N TYR A 230 -14.93 -4.31 18.64
CA TYR A 230 -14.92 -5.75 18.92
C TYR A 230 -14.58 -6.02 20.39
N LEU A 231 -13.52 -5.41 20.91
CA LEU A 231 -13.10 -5.61 22.29
C LEU A 231 -14.13 -5.09 23.30
N LYS A 232 -14.85 -4.01 22.99
CA LYS A 232 -15.92 -3.49 23.87
C LYS A 232 -17.12 -4.44 24.01
N ASN A 233 -17.35 -5.29 23.03
CA ASN A 233 -18.50 -6.21 23.02
C ASN A 233 -18.15 -7.60 23.58
N ASN A 234 -16.87 -7.89 23.79
CA ASN A 234 -16.38 -9.20 24.21
C ASN A 234 -15.56 -9.16 25.52
N HIS A 235 -15.43 -7.98 26.14
CA HIS A 235 -14.83 -7.73 27.46
C HIS A 235 -15.65 -6.64 28.17
#